data_AF-A0A1B7VWK5-F1
#
_entry.id   AF-A0A1B7VWK5-F1
#
_cell.length_a   1.000
_cell.length_b   1.000
_cell.length_c   1.000
_cell.angle_alpha   90.00
_cell.angle_beta   90.00
_cell.angle_gamma   90.00
#
_symmetry.space_group_name_H-M   'P 1'
#
loop_
_entity.id
_entity.type
_entity.pdbx_description
1 polymer ?
#
loop_
_entity_poly.entity_id
_entity_poly.type
_entity_poly.pdbx_seq_one_letter_code
_entity_poly.pdbx_strand_id
1 'polypeptide(L)'
;MNKNNLFTCKKTRLLSAILSFTTSYLVLILPSIAENILRPSNAPLELNLLSQPKDNIITAKTIDPQKLTVPSLWWAKETSENKLLDNWIAYPASSTEPPRADLIVNQQIWSLLDYLEKYGFVNNLGRIASKSGYNIRVFNYQKEMLGTYTCNFSQSPVFCSIQMNNQSKVGFRF
;
A
#
# COMPACT_ATOMS: atom_id res chain seq x y z
N MET A 1 -15.74 82.54 -12.23
CA MET A 1 -16.33 82.23 -10.89
C MET A 1 -17.52 81.31 -11.10
N ASN A 2 -17.38 80.06 -10.66
CA ASN A 2 -18.38 79.13 -10.12
C ASN A 2 -19.77 78.88 -10.78
N LYS A 3 -20.09 77.58 -10.89
CA LYS A 3 -21.40 76.90 -10.91
C LYS A 3 -22.25 77.02 -12.19
N ASN A 4 -23.09 76.07 -12.60
CA ASN A 4 -23.32 74.64 -12.30
C ASN A 4 -24.33 74.17 -13.37
N ASN A 5 -24.27 72.88 -13.72
CA ASN A 5 -25.34 71.97 -14.17
C ASN A 5 -26.60 72.54 -14.86
N LEU A 6 -26.92 72.00 -16.03
CA LEU A 6 -27.95 70.95 -16.23
C LEU A 6 -28.03 70.64 -17.73
N PHE A 7 -28.44 69.42 -18.11
CA PHE A 7 -29.52 69.12 -19.06
C PHE A 7 -29.37 67.69 -19.58
N THR A 8 -30.31 66.85 -19.17
CA THR A 8 -30.63 65.55 -19.76
C THR A 8 -31.41 65.75 -21.06
N CYS A 9 -31.14 64.96 -22.11
CA CYS A 9 -32.13 64.72 -23.17
C CYS A 9 -31.85 63.47 -24.02
N LYS A 10 -32.81 62.54 -23.97
CA LYS A 10 -33.37 61.65 -25.01
C LYS A 10 -32.48 60.66 -25.79
N LYS A 11 -32.71 59.38 -25.45
CA LYS A 11 -33.17 58.25 -26.31
C LYS A 11 -32.82 58.30 -27.81
N THR A 12 -31.97 57.35 -28.22
CA THR A 12 -32.06 56.73 -29.55
C THR A 12 -31.78 55.23 -29.42
N ARG A 13 -32.73 54.41 -29.89
CA ARG A 13 -32.60 52.96 -29.97
C ARG A 13 -31.58 52.62 -31.07
N LEU A 14 -30.46 52.05 -30.68
CA LEU A 14 -29.58 51.34 -31.61
C LEU A 14 -29.75 49.84 -31.34
N LEU A 15 -30.30 49.14 -32.34
CA LEU A 15 -30.32 47.68 -32.40
C LEU A 15 -28.87 47.18 -32.32
N SER A 16 -28.49 46.62 -31.19
CA SER A 16 -27.32 45.75 -31.09
C SER A 16 -27.81 44.31 -31.24
N ALA A 17 -27.45 43.70 -32.36
CA ALA A 17 -27.55 42.26 -32.52
C ALA A 17 -26.52 41.62 -31.56
N ILE A 18 -26.98 41.10 -30.43
CA ILE A 18 -26.14 40.33 -29.52
C ILE A 18 -26.04 38.92 -30.11
N LEU A 19 -24.99 38.66 -30.87
CA LEU A 19 -24.56 37.28 -31.15
C LEU A 19 -24.13 36.67 -29.81
N SER A 20 -25.02 35.86 -29.23
CA SER A 20 -24.74 35.06 -28.06
C SER A 20 -23.80 33.91 -28.45
N PHE A 21 -22.49 34.13 -28.41
CA PHE A 21 -21.54 33.02 -28.43
C PHE A 21 -21.57 32.35 -27.05
N THR A 22 -22.46 31.37 -26.89
CA THR A 22 -22.38 30.43 -25.77
C THR A 22 -21.14 29.57 -26.00
N THR A 23 -20.00 29.99 -25.44
CA THR A 23 -18.81 29.15 -25.34
C THR A 23 -19.14 27.98 -24.44
N SER A 24 -19.64 26.91 -25.06
CA SER A 24 -19.81 25.62 -24.42
C SER A 24 -18.40 25.11 -24.11
N TYR A 25 -17.95 25.29 -22.86
CA TYR A 25 -16.74 24.64 -22.38
C TYR A 25 -16.96 23.13 -22.45
N LEU A 26 -16.53 22.52 -23.55
CA LEU A 26 -16.35 21.08 -23.63
C LEU A 26 -15.26 20.72 -22.63
N VAL A 27 -15.68 20.28 -21.44
CA VAL A 27 -14.79 19.62 -20.49
C VAL A 27 -14.24 18.39 -21.20
N LEU A 28 -12.98 18.46 -21.60
CA LEU A 28 -12.25 17.30 -22.11
C LEU A 28 -12.13 16.31 -20.95
N ILE A 29 -13.00 15.30 -20.93
CA ILE A 29 -12.87 14.18 -20.01
C ILE A 29 -11.65 13.39 -20.49
N LEU A 30 -10.49 13.59 -19.86
CA LEU A 30 -9.34 12.72 -20.13
C LEU A 30 -9.74 11.28 -19.77
N PRO A 31 -9.37 10.29 -20.60
CA PRO A 31 -9.54 8.90 -20.23
C PRO A 31 -8.76 8.62 -18.95
N SER A 32 -9.44 8.12 -17.93
CA SER A 32 -8.80 7.56 -16.75
C SER A 32 -7.96 6.37 -17.20
N ILE A 33 -6.64 6.47 -17.05
CA ILE A 33 -5.79 5.28 -17.09
C ILE A 33 -6.13 4.49 -15.83
N ALA A 34 -6.81 3.36 -15.99
CA ALA A 34 -7.02 2.44 -14.88
C ALA A 34 -5.64 1.95 -14.42
N GLU A 35 -5.23 2.35 -13.22
CA GLU A 35 -4.01 1.86 -12.60
C GLU A 35 -4.15 0.35 -12.41
N ASN A 36 -3.18 -0.42 -12.89
CA ASN A 36 -3.22 -1.88 -12.78
C ASN A 36 -3.05 -2.23 -11.29
N ILE A 37 -4.17 -2.43 -10.58
CA ILE A 37 -4.18 -2.60 -9.12
C ILE A 37 -3.34 -3.82 -8.77
N LEU A 38 -2.22 -3.60 -8.08
CA LEU A 38 -1.42 -4.69 -7.54
C LEU A 38 -2.23 -5.45 -6.51
N ARG A 39 -2.41 -6.75 -6.75
CA ARG A 39 -3.18 -7.63 -5.87
C ARG A 39 -2.22 -8.56 -5.14
N PRO A 40 -2.31 -8.67 -3.80
CA PRO A 40 -1.55 -9.66 -3.06
C PRO A 40 -2.03 -11.07 -3.45
N SER A 41 -1.18 -12.07 -3.25
CA SER A 41 -1.61 -13.45 -3.44
C SER A 41 -2.72 -13.84 -2.46
N ASN A 42 -3.64 -14.69 -2.93
CA ASN A 42 -4.74 -15.27 -2.17
C ASN A 42 -4.41 -16.64 -1.56
N ALA A 43 -3.19 -17.16 -1.71
CA ALA A 43 -2.83 -18.46 -1.14
C ALA A 43 -2.95 -18.45 0.40
N PRO A 44 -3.38 -19.56 1.00
CA PRO A 44 -3.58 -19.63 2.45
C PRO A 44 -2.26 -19.49 3.22
N LEU A 45 -2.33 -18.98 4.45
CA LEU A 45 -1.21 -19.01 5.40
C LEU A 45 -1.02 -20.44 5.94
N GLU A 46 0.16 -21.01 5.70
CA GLU A 46 0.54 -22.39 6.09
C GLU A 46 1.34 -22.42 7.41
N LEU A 47 0.69 -22.10 8.54
CA LEU A 47 1.36 -22.05 9.87
C LEU A 47 2.08 -23.35 10.28
N ASN A 48 1.69 -24.50 9.74
CA ASN A 48 2.36 -25.78 9.97
C ASN A 48 3.82 -25.78 9.46
N LEU A 49 4.17 -24.94 8.49
CA LEU A 49 5.55 -24.81 8.00
C LEU A 49 6.49 -24.20 9.04
N LEU A 50 5.97 -23.52 10.08
CA LEU A 50 6.78 -23.01 11.18
C LEU A 50 7.31 -24.13 12.10
N SER A 51 6.60 -25.26 12.19
CA SER A 51 7.03 -26.43 12.96
C SER A 51 7.74 -27.46 12.07
N GLN A 52 7.26 -27.67 10.85
CA GLN A 52 7.75 -28.65 9.90
C GLN A 52 7.98 -28.00 8.53
N PRO A 53 9.08 -27.25 8.37
CA PRO A 53 9.40 -26.61 7.09
C PRO A 53 9.66 -27.67 6.03
N LYS A 54 9.13 -27.44 4.81
CA LYS A 54 9.46 -28.24 3.63
C LYS A 54 10.77 -27.78 3.02
N ASP A 55 11.38 -28.62 2.20
CA ASP A 55 12.54 -28.27 1.39
C ASP A 55 12.25 -26.98 0.61
N ASN A 56 13.19 -26.02 0.61
CA ASN A 56 13.13 -24.67 0.03
C ASN A 56 12.32 -23.59 0.78
N ILE A 57 11.51 -23.94 1.78
CA ILE A 57 10.78 -22.96 2.58
C ILE A 57 11.71 -22.36 3.63
N ILE A 58 11.72 -21.03 3.71
CA ILE A 58 12.61 -20.30 4.61
C ILE A 58 11.80 -19.77 5.78
N THR A 59 12.15 -20.19 6.98
CA THR A 59 11.53 -19.76 8.25
C THR A 59 12.62 -19.33 9.23
N ALA A 60 12.21 -18.86 10.42
CA ALA A 60 13.15 -18.60 11.51
C ALA A 60 13.98 -19.82 11.94
N LYS A 61 13.58 -21.05 11.58
CA LYS A 61 14.31 -22.28 11.92
C LYS A 61 15.26 -22.78 10.84
N THR A 62 15.16 -22.23 9.63
CA THR A 62 15.92 -22.71 8.45
C THR A 62 16.84 -21.61 7.91
N ILE A 63 17.20 -20.64 8.74
CA ILE A 63 18.18 -19.61 8.42
C ILE A 63 19.54 -20.29 8.25
N ASP A 64 20.27 -19.91 7.22
CA ASP A 64 21.67 -20.30 7.04
C ASP A 64 22.55 -19.19 7.65
N PRO A 65 23.30 -19.43 8.75
CA PRO A 65 24.20 -18.43 9.33
C PRO A 65 25.42 -18.11 8.46
N GLN A 66 25.77 -19.00 7.51
CA GLN A 66 26.96 -18.87 6.67
C GLN A 66 26.66 -18.15 5.35
N LYS A 67 25.38 -17.99 4.99
CA LYS A 67 24.94 -17.35 3.74
C LYS A 67 23.84 -16.33 4.02
N LEU A 68 23.73 -15.33 3.15
CA LEU A 68 22.62 -14.38 3.24
C LEU A 68 21.30 -15.15 3.06
N THR A 69 20.49 -15.24 4.11
CA THR A 69 19.15 -15.80 4.02
C THR A 69 18.24 -14.80 3.31
N VAL A 70 17.59 -15.23 2.23
CA VAL A 70 16.78 -14.38 1.35
C VAL A 70 15.29 -14.66 1.56
N PRO A 71 14.43 -13.65 1.75
CA PRO A 71 14.77 -12.26 2.02
C PRO A 71 15.43 -12.08 3.40
N SER A 72 16.21 -11.01 3.59
CA SER A 72 16.98 -10.71 4.81
C SER A 72 16.12 -10.34 6.05
N LEU A 73 14.98 -11.00 6.24
CA LEU A 73 14.03 -10.77 7.33
C LEU A 73 14.60 -11.13 8.69
N TRP A 74 15.47 -12.14 8.78
CA TRP A 74 16.16 -12.48 10.02
C TRP A 74 16.95 -11.29 10.57
N TRP A 75 17.77 -10.65 9.71
CA TRP A 75 18.57 -9.51 10.12
C TRP A 75 17.71 -8.30 10.54
N ALA A 76 16.58 -8.09 9.85
CA ALA A 76 15.61 -7.05 10.22
C ALA A 76 14.97 -7.34 11.59
N LYS A 77 14.66 -8.61 11.88
CA LYS A 77 14.18 -9.04 13.20
C LYS A 77 15.21 -8.76 14.28
N GLU A 78 16.47 -9.16 14.09
CA GLU A 78 17.51 -9.00 15.11
C GLU A 78 17.82 -7.53 15.43
N THR A 79 17.72 -6.64 14.43
CA THR A 79 18.18 -5.26 14.58
C THR A 79 17.07 -4.24 14.90
N SER A 80 15.84 -4.43 14.43
CA SER A 80 14.77 -3.43 14.64
C SER A 80 13.41 -4.00 15.03
N GLU A 81 13.05 -5.22 14.61
CA GLU A 81 11.68 -5.74 14.74
C GLU A 81 11.53 -6.88 15.76
N ASN A 82 12.51 -7.07 16.66
CA ASN A 82 12.62 -8.27 17.51
C ASN A 82 11.40 -8.57 18.39
N LYS A 83 10.64 -7.54 18.79
CA LYS A 83 9.43 -7.66 19.60
C LYS A 83 8.18 -7.87 18.76
N LEU A 84 8.10 -7.23 17.59
CA LEU A 84 6.88 -7.20 16.78
C LEU A 84 6.81 -8.34 15.76
N LEU A 85 7.90 -8.62 15.05
CA LEU A 85 7.99 -9.73 14.10
C LEU A 85 8.27 -11.02 14.87
N ASP A 86 7.26 -11.85 15.05
CA ASP A 86 7.39 -13.09 15.81
C ASP A 86 7.98 -14.22 14.95
N ASN A 87 7.42 -14.44 13.75
CA ASN A 87 7.87 -15.46 12.81
C ASN A 87 7.70 -15.01 11.35
N TRP A 88 8.27 -15.76 10.41
CA TRP A 88 7.99 -15.61 8.99
C TRP A 88 8.08 -16.94 8.25
N ILE A 89 7.45 -16.98 7.08
CA ILE A 89 7.56 -18.06 6.10
C ILE A 89 7.82 -17.39 4.74
N ALA A 90 9.00 -17.58 4.17
CA ALA A 90 9.30 -17.16 2.82
C ALA A 90 9.15 -18.33 1.85
N TYR A 91 8.35 -18.10 0.83
CA TYR A 91 8.04 -19.00 -0.26
C TYR A 91 8.81 -18.52 -1.48
N PRO A 92 9.80 -19.28 -1.98
CA PRO A 92 10.43 -19.00 -3.27
C PRO A 92 9.41 -18.99 -4.41
N ALA A 93 9.84 -18.49 -5.58
CA ALA A 93 9.01 -18.56 -6.78
C ALA A 93 8.57 -20.01 -7.06
N SER A 94 7.32 -20.16 -7.47
CA SER A 94 6.77 -21.42 -7.99
C SER A 94 6.20 -21.20 -9.39
N SER A 95 5.75 -22.27 -10.05
CA SER A 95 5.07 -22.17 -11.34
C SER A 95 3.75 -21.39 -11.27
N THR A 96 3.15 -21.30 -10.08
CA THR A 96 1.83 -20.70 -9.88
C THR A 96 1.86 -19.37 -9.16
N GLU A 97 2.93 -19.05 -8.44
CA GLU A 97 3.00 -17.87 -7.58
C GLU A 97 4.38 -17.20 -7.58
N PRO A 98 4.42 -15.85 -7.58
CA PRO A 98 5.67 -15.11 -7.41
C PRO A 98 6.24 -15.32 -5.98
N PRO A 99 7.54 -15.06 -5.77
CA PRO A 99 8.13 -15.10 -4.44
C PRO A 99 7.37 -14.20 -3.46
N ARG A 100 7.11 -14.73 -2.27
CA ARG A 100 6.47 -13.97 -1.20
C ARG A 100 6.96 -14.39 0.18
N ALA A 101 6.86 -13.50 1.15
CA ALA A 101 7.05 -13.83 2.54
C ALA A 101 5.81 -13.46 3.36
N ASP A 102 5.31 -14.44 4.11
CA ASP A 102 4.26 -14.24 5.08
C ASP A 102 4.91 -13.96 6.43
N LEU A 103 4.70 -12.76 6.96
CA LEU A 103 5.19 -12.29 8.23
C LEU A 103 4.11 -12.51 9.28
N ILE A 104 4.49 -13.08 10.42
CA ILE A 104 3.61 -13.32 11.55
C ILE A 104 4.02 -12.39 12.68
N VAL A 105 3.11 -11.52 13.09
CA VAL A 105 3.37 -10.54 14.16
C VAL A 105 2.91 -11.03 15.52
N ASN A 106 3.56 -10.53 16.57
CA ASN A 106 3.03 -10.62 17.91
C ASN A 106 1.75 -9.78 18.01
N GLN A 107 0.60 -10.46 18.10
CA GLN A 107 -0.72 -9.81 18.12
C GLN A 107 -0.91 -8.86 19.31
N GLN A 108 -0.30 -9.15 20.46
CA GLN A 108 -0.41 -8.30 21.64
C GLN A 108 0.24 -6.94 21.36
N ILE A 109 1.46 -6.95 20.83
CA ILE A 109 2.18 -5.71 20.50
C ILE A 109 1.51 -5.02 19.31
N TRP A 110 1.17 -5.75 18.25
CA TRP A 110 0.48 -5.20 17.08
C TRP A 110 -0.81 -4.44 17.46
N SER A 111 -1.56 -4.95 18.44
CA SER A 111 -2.80 -4.30 18.89
C SER A 111 -2.59 -2.94 19.57
N LEU A 112 -1.40 -2.69 20.11
CA LEU A 112 -1.04 -1.45 20.78
C LEU A 112 -0.55 -0.36 19.83
N LEU A 113 -0.11 -0.74 18.62
CA LEU A 113 0.44 0.19 17.64
C LEU A 113 -0.65 1.04 17.00
N ASP A 114 -0.32 2.29 16.71
CA ASP A 114 -1.15 3.15 15.87
C ASP A 114 -1.04 2.78 14.37
N TYR A 115 -1.79 3.48 13.54
CA TYR A 115 -1.79 3.23 12.10
C TYR A 115 -0.43 3.50 11.44
N LEU A 116 0.26 4.58 11.84
CA LEU A 116 1.55 4.98 11.24
C LEU A 116 2.65 3.99 11.62
N GLU A 117 2.65 3.49 12.85
CA GLU A 117 3.56 2.45 13.31
C GLU A 117 3.35 1.13 12.54
N LYS A 118 2.09 0.69 12.40
CA LYS A 118 1.72 -0.50 11.61
C LYS A 118 2.13 -0.35 10.14
N TYR A 119 1.84 0.80 9.55
CA TYR A 119 2.25 1.11 8.19
C TYR A 119 3.78 1.12 8.05
N GLY A 120 4.48 1.73 9.02
CA GLY A 120 5.93 1.78 9.09
C GLY A 120 6.56 0.39 9.09
N PHE A 121 6.02 -0.53 9.90
CA PHE A 121 6.44 -1.93 9.91
C PHE A 121 6.30 -2.60 8.54
N VAL A 122 5.11 -2.51 7.92
CA VAL A 122 4.84 -3.12 6.60
C VAL A 122 5.74 -2.51 5.53
N ASN A 123 5.89 -1.19 5.52
CA ASN A 123 6.74 -0.49 4.57
C ASN A 123 8.22 -0.85 4.73
N ASN A 124 8.73 -0.90 5.96
CA ASN A 124 10.13 -1.20 6.24
C ASN A 124 10.49 -2.63 5.78
N LEU A 125 9.76 -3.63 6.25
CA LEU A 125 10.02 -5.03 5.88
C LEU A 125 9.71 -5.31 4.41
N GLY A 126 8.68 -4.65 3.86
CA GLY A 126 8.37 -4.73 2.44
C GLY A 126 9.49 -4.21 1.55
N ARG A 127 10.10 -3.07 1.90
CA ARG A 127 11.29 -2.54 1.19
C ARG A 127 12.51 -3.45 1.32
N ILE A 128 12.67 -4.14 2.44
CA ILE A 128 13.77 -5.09 2.63
C ILE A 128 13.56 -6.32 1.75
N ALA A 129 12.36 -6.90 1.76
CA ALA A 129 12.04 -8.09 0.98
C ALA A 129 12.01 -7.82 -0.54
N SER A 130 11.50 -6.67 -0.96
CA SER A 130 11.38 -6.32 -2.39
C SER A 130 12.72 -6.17 -3.09
N LYS A 131 13.81 -5.83 -2.37
CA LYS A 131 15.18 -5.86 -2.89
C LYS A 131 15.60 -7.23 -3.41
N SER A 132 14.98 -8.30 -2.92
CA SER A 132 15.21 -9.67 -3.35
C SER A 132 14.09 -10.23 -4.22
N GLY A 133 13.16 -9.38 -4.70
CA GLY A 133 12.04 -9.81 -5.55
C GLY A 133 10.87 -10.46 -4.79
N TYR A 134 10.75 -10.25 -3.48
CA TYR A 134 9.68 -10.81 -2.66
C TYR A 134 8.59 -9.78 -2.37
N ASN A 135 7.34 -10.19 -2.54
CA ASN A 135 6.19 -9.53 -1.93
C ASN A 135 6.11 -9.90 -0.44
N ILE A 136 5.46 -9.08 0.39
CA ILE A 136 5.14 -9.49 1.77
C ILE A 136 3.65 -9.40 2.08
N ARG A 137 3.22 -10.27 2.98
CA ARG A 137 1.90 -10.24 3.61
C ARG A 137 2.10 -10.36 5.12
N VAL A 138 1.38 -9.58 5.89
CA VAL A 138 1.46 -9.57 7.36
C VAL A 138 0.20 -10.21 7.91
N PHE A 139 0.37 -11.13 8.85
CA PHE A 139 -0.70 -11.90 9.46
C PHE A 139 -0.56 -11.95 10.97
N ASN A 140 -1.66 -12.25 11.64
CA ASN A 140 -1.65 -12.80 13.00
C ASN A 140 -1.78 -14.33 12.99
N TYR A 141 -1.67 -14.94 14.16
CA TYR A 141 -1.83 -16.40 14.32
C TYR A 141 -3.26 -16.90 14.03
N GLN A 142 -4.26 -16.02 14.01
CA GLN A 142 -5.63 -16.34 13.57
C GLN A 142 -5.76 -16.36 12.04
N LYS A 143 -4.64 -16.18 11.30
CA LYS A 143 -4.58 -16.11 9.84
C LYS A 143 -5.33 -14.90 9.26
N GLU A 144 -5.61 -13.88 10.07
CA GLU A 144 -6.16 -12.62 9.57
C GLU A 144 -5.04 -11.83 8.90
N MET A 145 -5.25 -11.40 7.66
CA MET A 145 -4.31 -10.53 6.94
C MET A 145 -4.41 -9.10 7.48
N LEU A 146 -3.28 -8.55 7.90
CA LEU A 146 -3.18 -7.24 8.57
C LEU A 146 -2.64 -6.16 7.64
N GLY A 147 -1.82 -6.54 6.67
CA GLY A 147 -1.30 -5.64 5.65
C GLY A 147 -0.48 -6.37 4.60
N THR A 148 -0.22 -5.71 3.48
CA THR A 148 0.57 -6.26 2.38
C THR A 148 1.50 -5.20 1.78
N TYR A 149 2.58 -5.66 1.19
CA TYR A 149 3.47 -4.87 0.34
C TYR A 149 3.68 -5.68 -0.94
N THR A 150 3.02 -5.26 -2.02
CA THR A 150 3.01 -5.99 -3.30
C THR A 150 3.69 -5.15 -4.36
N CYS A 151 4.58 -5.76 -5.14
CA CYS A 151 5.34 -5.09 -6.19
C CYS A 151 5.09 -5.68 -7.57
N ASN A 152 5.18 -4.83 -8.57
CA ASN A 152 5.39 -5.21 -9.96
C ASN A 152 6.89 -5.20 -10.28
N PHE A 153 7.51 -6.38 -10.18
CA PHE A 153 8.93 -6.54 -10.48
C PHE A 153 9.24 -6.51 -11.98
N SER A 154 8.23 -6.51 -12.85
CA SER A 154 8.41 -6.42 -14.31
C SER A 154 8.55 -4.99 -14.83
N GLN A 155 8.34 -3.97 -13.98
CA GLN A 155 8.51 -2.55 -14.33
C GLN A 155 9.85 -2.00 -13.83
N SER A 156 10.39 -1.00 -14.53
CA SER A 156 11.57 -0.25 -14.13
C SER A 156 11.27 1.26 -14.14
N PRO A 157 11.22 1.93 -12.97
CA PRO A 157 11.50 1.41 -11.64
C PRO A 157 10.43 0.42 -11.14
N VAL A 158 10.80 -0.45 -10.19
CA VAL A 158 9.85 -1.36 -9.53
C VAL A 158 8.78 -0.53 -8.84
N PHE A 159 7.51 -0.79 -9.17
CA PHE A 159 6.37 -0.14 -8.55
C PHE A 159 5.78 -1.03 -7.46
N CYS A 160 5.57 -0.51 -6.26
CA CYS A 160 5.02 -1.26 -5.13
C CYS A 160 3.87 -0.51 -4.47
N SER A 161 2.89 -1.26 -3.97
CA SER A 161 1.71 -0.76 -3.28
C SER A 161 1.57 -1.42 -1.91
N ILE A 162 1.18 -0.62 -0.92
CA ILE A 162 0.86 -1.07 0.43
C ILE A 162 -0.64 -1.08 0.60
N GLN A 163 -1.20 -2.19 1.10
CA GLN A 163 -2.60 -2.28 1.49
C GLN A 163 -2.67 -2.67 2.95
N MET A 164 -3.29 -1.83 3.77
CA MET A 164 -3.49 -2.08 5.20
C MET A 164 -4.91 -2.59 5.43
N ASN A 165 -5.07 -3.59 6.31
CA ASN A 165 -6.39 -3.97 6.78
C ASN A 165 -6.82 -2.99 7.88
N ASN A 166 -7.70 -2.06 7.53
CA ASN A 166 -8.21 -1.04 8.44
C ASN A 166 -9.35 -1.54 9.35
N GLN A 167 -9.50 -2.85 9.53
CA GLN A 167 -10.38 -3.40 10.55
C GLN A 167 -9.76 -3.19 11.94
N SER A 168 -9.74 -1.95 12.40
CA SER A 168 -9.76 -1.65 13.83
C SER A 168 -11.02 -2.30 14.39
N LYS A 169 -10.90 -3.49 14.99
CA LYS A 169 -11.90 -3.97 15.95
C LYS A 169 -11.91 -2.96 17.09
N VAL A 170 -12.73 -1.92 16.98
CA VAL A 170 -13.03 -0.98 18.05
C VAL A 170 -13.77 -1.80 19.11
N GLY A 171 -13.01 -2.41 20.01
CA GLY A 171 -13.55 -3.02 21.21
C GLY A 171 -13.97 -1.89 22.13
N PHE A 172 -15.24 -1.48 22.06
CA PHE A 172 -15.85 -0.74 23.15
C PHE A 172 -15.77 -1.63 24.40
N ARG A 173 -14.87 -1.28 25.32
CA ARG A 173 -14.91 -1.78 26.69
C ARG A 173 -16.09 -1.07 27.35
N PHE A 174 -17.23 -1.76 27.44
CA PHE A 174 -18.29 -1.43 28.39
C PHE A 174 -17.92 -1.98 29.76
#